data_AF-A0A3D1B4L5-F1
#
_entry.id   AF-A0A3D1B4L5-F1
#
_cell.length_a   1.000
_cell.length_b   1.000
_cell.length_c   1.000
_cell.angle_alpha   90.00
_cell.angle_beta   90.00
_cell.angle_gamma   90.00
#
_symmetry.space_group_name_H-M   'P 1'
#
loop_
_entity.id
_entity.type
_entity.pdbx_description
1 polymer ?
#
loop_
_entity_poly.entity_id
_entity_poly.type
_entity_poly.pdbx_seq_one_letter_code
_entity_poly.pdbx_strand_id
1 'polypeptide(L)'
;MTRRASFFSRMLLLLSLLACPTLFAQELDAQIQQLFPKATRIEAKQDNPPVHSVYQLDELLGYAFESTDYSNLQGFSGKPIRLLIGMDTQGVLAGVKVLEHHEPVFLHGLGEQPLFDFVDQYQQKSIGIPIVVGGSQGSASASESIVRIDGVSKATVSVVILNETVLLSALSVARKLLEGFASGPLATAKPDLYEPLDWSQLLQRDYLQHWTISREEVERGLGHSIDGYLGIEPESDTQPFTDLYFAYLNAPSIGRNLLGDAGFARLNEELKADEQTVLVLSSGMYRHVPDDFVPATSPSRLVLMQNGRAIDLYDMNFNNGAVMELLDAPLEEGEAQIFRIKAHSAFNPAEPAGLRLNVNLQRNHLVQSSTDFTRDFQLDQALFNIEEAQAAVEPTPIWLRMWQERVWQIGVLGVSLILLSGVFIWQHRISQHSRGFHLFRAGFLLFTLVFIGLYAQGQLSVVNIFTLLLALGENFDIRVFLMDPVIFILWSFTFVSLFIWGRGVFCGWLCPFGALQEMLGWLAKRLHIRQWKISDRSHQRLQWLKYLIL
;
A
#
# COMPACT_ATOMS: atom_id res chain seq x y z
N MET A 1 -53.20 14.05 23.66
CA MET A 1 -51.79 14.51 23.63
C MET A 1 -50.78 13.49 24.18
N THR A 2 -51.17 12.25 24.49
CA THR A 2 -50.28 11.26 25.14
C THR A 2 -49.58 10.28 24.18
N ARG A 3 -50.01 10.18 22.90
CA ARG A 3 -49.37 9.29 21.91
C ARG A 3 -48.12 9.86 21.22
N ARG A 4 -47.93 11.20 21.16
CA ARG A 4 -46.79 11.83 20.47
C ARG A 4 -45.49 11.85 21.29
N ALA A 5 -45.57 11.89 22.62
CA ALA A 5 -44.39 11.88 23.50
C ALA A 5 -43.69 10.52 23.55
N SER A 6 -44.44 9.43 23.44
CA SER A 6 -43.90 8.06 23.36
C SER A 6 -43.14 7.80 22.04
N PHE A 7 -43.57 8.42 20.94
CA PHE A 7 -42.93 8.24 19.64
C PHE A 7 -41.55 8.92 19.57
N PHE A 8 -41.41 10.12 20.12
CA PHE A 8 -40.15 10.87 20.14
C PHE A 8 -39.11 10.26 21.08
N SER A 9 -39.53 9.76 22.24
CA SER A 9 -38.65 9.05 23.18
C SER A 9 -38.14 7.72 22.60
N ARG A 10 -38.97 6.99 21.86
CA ARG A 10 -38.56 5.76 21.16
C ARG A 10 -37.62 6.03 19.98
N MET A 11 -37.80 7.14 19.27
CA MET A 11 -36.94 7.53 18.15
C MET A 11 -35.55 7.99 18.61
N LEU A 12 -35.45 8.65 19.77
CA LEU A 12 -34.19 9.08 20.38
C LEU A 12 -33.37 7.88 20.90
N LEU A 13 -34.04 6.88 21.46
CA LEU A 13 -33.43 5.63 21.92
C LEU A 13 -32.91 4.76 20.75
N LEU A 14 -33.62 4.79 19.61
CA LEU A 14 -33.17 4.15 18.37
C LEU A 14 -31.94 4.85 17.76
N LEU A 15 -31.87 6.18 17.80
CA LEU A 15 -30.71 6.92 17.31
C LEU A 15 -29.47 6.75 18.19
N SER A 16 -29.62 6.60 19.50
CA SER A 16 -28.49 6.33 20.42
C SER A 16 -27.95 4.90 20.30
N LEU A 17 -28.76 3.95 19.85
CA LEU A 17 -28.31 2.57 19.56
C LEU A 17 -27.54 2.47 18.24
N LEU A 18 -27.73 3.41 17.31
CA LEU A 18 -27.06 3.42 15.99
C LEU A 18 -25.66 4.06 15.99
N ALA A 19 -25.24 4.69 17.09
CA ALA A 19 -23.98 5.47 17.16
C ALA A 19 -22.99 4.92 18.21
N CYS A 20 -23.05 3.62 18.52
CA CYS A 20 -22.13 3.02 19.49
C CYS A 20 -20.87 2.49 18.77
N PRO A 21 -19.66 2.95 19.10
CA PRO A 21 -18.41 2.39 18.55
C PRO A 21 -18.22 0.90 18.90
N THR A 22 -18.92 0.41 19.93
CA THR A 22 -18.92 -1.01 20.31
C THR A 22 -19.56 -1.91 19.24
N LEU A 23 -20.47 -1.38 18.41
CA LEU A 23 -21.12 -2.15 17.34
C LEU A 23 -20.13 -2.46 16.21
N PHE A 24 -19.29 -1.48 15.83
CA PHE A 24 -18.23 -1.69 14.84
C PHE A 24 -17.13 -2.64 15.35
N ALA A 25 -16.77 -2.56 16.64
CA ALA A 25 -15.82 -3.50 17.24
C ALA A 25 -16.38 -4.95 17.26
N GLN A 26 -17.67 -5.12 17.59
CA GLN A 26 -18.32 -6.44 17.53
C GLN A 26 -18.38 -7.03 16.12
N GLU A 27 -18.53 -6.19 15.10
CA GLU A 27 -18.58 -6.65 13.70
C GLU A 27 -17.21 -7.18 13.24
N LEU A 28 -16.11 -6.50 13.59
CA LEU A 28 -14.76 -6.95 13.27
C LEU A 28 -14.40 -8.24 14.03
N ASP A 29 -14.70 -8.33 15.33
CA ASP A 29 -14.46 -9.53 16.13
C ASP A 29 -15.22 -10.74 15.56
N ALA A 30 -16.47 -10.54 15.11
CA ALA A 30 -17.25 -11.61 14.47
C ALA A 30 -16.62 -12.06 13.14
N GLN A 31 -16.03 -11.13 12.37
CA GLN A 31 -15.34 -11.47 11.13
C GLN A 31 -14.02 -12.20 11.40
N ILE A 32 -13.28 -11.83 12.45
CA ILE A 32 -12.07 -12.53 12.92
C ILE A 32 -12.43 -13.93 13.42
N GLN A 33 -13.51 -14.09 14.18
CA GLN A 33 -13.99 -15.39 14.67
C GLN A 33 -14.34 -16.35 13.51
N GLN A 34 -14.84 -15.84 12.40
CA GLN A 34 -15.10 -16.65 11.21
C GLN A 34 -13.80 -17.11 10.52
N LEU A 35 -12.72 -16.34 10.60
CA LEU A 35 -11.39 -16.77 10.11
C LEU A 35 -10.73 -17.78 11.05
N PHE A 36 -10.96 -17.64 12.36
CA PHE A 36 -10.48 -18.54 13.40
C PHE A 36 -11.64 -19.15 14.19
N PRO A 37 -12.36 -20.17 13.66
CA PRO A 37 -13.54 -20.73 14.31
C PRO A 37 -13.29 -21.28 15.72
N LYS A 38 -12.04 -21.67 16.02
CA LYS A 38 -11.61 -22.20 17.33
C LYS A 38 -11.18 -21.11 18.33
N ALA A 39 -11.19 -19.84 17.93
CA ALA A 39 -10.80 -18.75 18.81
C ALA A 39 -11.76 -18.66 20.00
N THR A 40 -11.20 -18.49 21.20
CA THR A 40 -11.96 -18.23 22.42
C THR A 40 -11.69 -16.83 22.97
N ARG A 41 -10.58 -16.21 22.56
CA ARG A 41 -10.15 -14.87 22.98
C ARG A 41 -9.48 -14.15 21.81
N ILE A 42 -9.95 -12.94 21.51
CA ILE A 42 -9.34 -12.03 20.52
C ILE A 42 -8.88 -10.81 21.32
N GLU A 43 -7.61 -10.44 21.18
CA GLU A 43 -7.07 -9.25 21.83
C GLU A 43 -7.35 -7.98 21.01
N ALA A 44 -7.36 -6.84 21.70
CA ALA A 44 -7.45 -5.55 21.05
C ALA A 44 -6.27 -5.34 20.09
N LYS A 45 -6.49 -4.54 19.05
CA LYS A 45 -5.46 -4.20 18.07
C LYS A 45 -4.23 -3.61 18.77
N GLN A 46 -3.08 -4.21 18.55
CA GLN A 46 -1.79 -3.71 19.01
C GLN A 46 -1.34 -2.53 18.12
N ASP A 47 -0.34 -1.75 18.54
CA ASP A 47 0.15 -0.62 17.72
C ASP A 47 1.38 -0.99 16.87
N ASN A 48 2.24 -1.89 17.35
CA ASN A 48 3.47 -2.26 16.65
C ASN A 48 3.81 -3.76 16.78
N PRO A 49 3.51 -4.59 15.76
CA PRO A 49 2.74 -4.27 14.56
C PRO A 49 1.21 -4.16 14.81
N PRO A 50 0.46 -3.46 13.95
CA PRO A 50 -0.99 -3.28 14.09
C PRO A 50 -1.83 -4.54 13.83
N VAL A 51 -1.81 -5.48 14.77
CA VAL A 51 -2.48 -6.79 14.68
C VAL A 51 -3.40 -7.08 15.86
N HIS A 52 -4.38 -7.94 15.66
CA HIS A 52 -5.16 -8.62 16.70
C HIS A 52 -4.57 -10.00 16.94
N SER A 53 -4.17 -10.29 18.17
CA SER A 53 -3.72 -11.64 18.56
C SER A 53 -4.93 -12.53 18.88
N VAL A 54 -4.96 -13.72 18.29
CA VAL A 54 -6.10 -14.64 18.37
C VAL A 54 -5.69 -15.92 19.10
N TYR A 55 -6.41 -16.27 20.17
CA TYR A 55 -6.07 -17.39 21.05
C TYR A 55 -7.17 -18.43 21.14
N GLN A 56 -6.77 -19.69 21.31
CA GLN A 56 -7.58 -20.77 21.84
C GLN A 56 -7.13 -21.03 23.28
N LEU A 57 -7.95 -20.59 24.24
CA LEU A 57 -7.61 -20.52 25.66
C LEU A 57 -6.35 -19.66 25.87
N ASP A 58 -5.22 -20.30 26.15
CA ASP A 58 -3.91 -19.66 26.33
C ASP A 58 -2.92 -19.98 25.21
N GLU A 59 -3.32 -20.74 24.19
CA GLU A 59 -2.52 -21.03 23.00
C GLU A 59 -2.78 -19.99 21.90
N LEU A 60 -1.71 -19.38 21.39
CA LEU A 60 -1.79 -18.43 20.28
C LEU A 60 -2.07 -19.20 18.97
N LEU A 61 -3.25 -18.98 18.39
CA LEU A 61 -3.61 -19.55 17.08
C LEU A 61 -2.98 -18.76 15.94
N GLY A 62 -2.87 -17.44 16.08
CA GLY A 62 -2.38 -16.57 15.02
C GLY A 62 -2.74 -15.10 15.22
N TYR A 63 -2.68 -14.36 14.11
CA TYR A 63 -2.89 -12.93 14.05
C TYR A 63 -3.92 -12.58 12.97
N ALA A 64 -4.77 -11.59 13.27
CA ALA A 64 -5.67 -10.97 12.30
C ALA A 64 -5.35 -9.49 12.13
N PHE A 65 -5.34 -8.99 10.89
CA PHE A 65 -4.92 -7.62 10.60
C PHE A 65 -5.56 -7.08 9.33
N GLU A 66 -5.66 -5.75 9.22
CA GLU A 66 -6.20 -5.08 8.03
C GLU A 66 -5.10 -4.76 7.03
N SER A 67 -5.37 -4.94 5.73
CA SER A 67 -4.40 -4.65 4.67
C SER A 67 -3.92 -3.20 4.67
N THR A 68 -4.80 -2.25 4.99
CA THR A 68 -4.53 -0.80 4.96
C THR A 68 -3.54 -0.32 6.01
N ASP A 69 -3.26 -1.12 7.04
CA ASP A 69 -2.21 -0.78 8.01
C ASP A 69 -0.80 -1.03 7.44
N TYR A 70 -0.69 -1.84 6.39
CA TYR A 70 0.60 -2.30 5.83
C TYR A 70 0.79 -1.94 4.35
N SER A 71 -0.29 -1.81 3.59
CA SER A 71 -0.25 -1.53 2.16
C SER A 71 -1.33 -0.53 1.77
N ASN A 72 -0.93 0.49 1.01
CA ASN A 72 -1.81 1.46 0.38
C ASN A 72 -1.89 1.25 -1.14
N LEU A 73 -1.64 0.03 -1.62
CA LEU A 73 -1.77 -0.28 -3.04
C LEU A 73 -3.19 0.05 -3.51
N GLN A 74 -3.25 0.89 -4.54
CA GLN A 74 -4.52 1.32 -5.12
C GLN A 74 -5.04 0.26 -6.08
N GLY A 75 -6.33 -0.08 -5.96
CA GLY A 75 -7.04 -0.90 -6.94
C GLY A 75 -7.24 -0.14 -8.26
N PHE A 76 -7.93 -0.76 -9.22
CA PHE A 76 -8.19 -0.16 -10.53
C PHE A 76 -8.95 1.18 -10.43
N SER A 77 -9.76 1.33 -9.38
CA SER A 77 -10.51 2.55 -9.06
C SER A 77 -9.67 3.70 -8.47
N GLY A 78 -8.38 3.48 -8.20
CA GLY A 78 -7.53 4.45 -7.50
C GLY A 78 -7.74 4.50 -5.97
N LYS A 79 -8.60 3.64 -5.42
CA LYS A 79 -8.79 3.46 -3.96
C LYS A 79 -8.22 2.12 -3.50
N PRO A 80 -7.64 2.02 -2.30
CA PRO A 80 -7.17 0.75 -1.76
C PRO A 80 -8.34 -0.19 -1.45
N ILE A 81 -8.09 -1.50 -1.55
CA ILE A 81 -9.03 -2.55 -1.14
C ILE A 81 -8.74 -2.89 0.32
N ARG A 82 -9.74 -2.73 1.19
CA ARG A 82 -9.61 -3.08 2.61
C ARG A 82 -9.92 -4.55 2.80
N LEU A 83 -8.92 -5.28 3.27
CA LEU A 83 -8.99 -6.72 3.49
C LEU A 83 -8.71 -7.00 4.96
N LEU A 84 -9.44 -7.95 5.55
CA LEU A 84 -9.10 -8.58 6.83
C LEU A 84 -8.38 -9.89 6.52
N ILE A 85 -7.13 -10.01 6.97
CA ILE A 85 -6.27 -11.16 6.70
C ILE A 85 -6.01 -11.87 8.02
N GLY A 86 -6.28 -13.17 8.07
CA GLY A 86 -5.94 -14.05 9.19
C GLY A 86 -4.77 -14.95 8.83
N MET A 87 -3.77 -15.03 9.69
CA MET A 87 -2.57 -15.84 9.49
C MET A 87 -2.19 -16.55 10.78
N ASP A 88 -1.82 -17.82 10.71
CA ASP A 88 -1.36 -18.58 11.87
C ASP A 88 0.12 -18.30 12.23
N THR A 89 0.62 -18.95 13.28
CA THR A 89 2.00 -18.80 13.76
C THR A 89 3.06 -19.43 12.84
N GLN A 90 2.66 -20.15 11.80
CA GLN A 90 3.55 -20.78 10.82
C GLN A 90 3.53 -20.06 9.47
N GLY A 91 2.79 -18.95 9.34
CA GLY A 91 2.64 -18.22 8.09
C GLY A 91 1.69 -18.90 7.11
N VAL A 92 0.72 -19.68 7.59
CA VAL A 92 -0.40 -20.19 6.78
C VAL A 92 -1.59 -19.27 6.94
N LEU A 93 -2.20 -18.88 5.82
CA LEU A 93 -3.37 -18.02 5.81
C LEU A 93 -4.59 -18.80 6.31
N ALA A 94 -5.15 -18.37 7.44
CA ALA A 94 -6.42 -18.87 7.96
C ALA A 94 -7.58 -18.48 7.03
N GLY A 95 -7.47 -17.32 6.38
CA GLY A 95 -8.35 -16.84 5.33
C GLY A 95 -8.22 -15.33 5.09
N VAL A 96 -8.88 -14.83 4.05
CA VAL A 96 -8.90 -13.41 3.68
C VAL A 96 -10.35 -12.99 3.46
N LYS A 97 -10.73 -11.82 3.95
CA LYS A 97 -12.06 -11.24 3.74
C LYS A 97 -11.97 -9.83 3.20
N VAL A 98 -12.92 -9.50 2.34
CA VAL A 98 -13.07 -8.13 1.82
C VAL A 98 -13.95 -7.35 2.79
N LEU A 99 -13.39 -6.30 3.39
CA LEU A 99 -14.12 -5.37 4.25
C LEU A 99 -14.78 -4.28 3.42
N GLU A 100 -14.04 -3.74 2.45
CA GLU A 100 -14.48 -2.63 1.61
C GLU A 100 -13.70 -2.62 0.29
N HIS A 101 -14.39 -2.42 -0.83
CA HIS A 101 -13.76 -2.25 -2.13
C HIS A 101 -14.57 -1.29 -3.01
N HIS A 102 -13.91 -0.69 -4.02
CA HIS A 102 -14.52 0.27 -4.94
C HIS A 102 -14.28 -0.10 -6.41
N GLU A 103 -14.02 -1.37 -6.67
CA GLU A 103 -13.63 -1.87 -7.99
C GLU A 103 -14.84 -1.91 -8.95
N PRO A 104 -14.85 -1.11 -10.05
CA PRO A 104 -16.03 -0.92 -10.89
C PRO A 104 -16.48 -2.22 -11.58
N VAL A 105 -15.54 -3.11 -11.89
CA VAL A 105 -15.83 -4.41 -12.52
C VAL A 105 -16.69 -5.31 -11.64
N PHE A 106 -16.57 -5.21 -10.32
CA PHE A 106 -17.37 -5.98 -9.36
C PHE A 106 -18.65 -5.23 -8.97
N LEU A 107 -18.60 -3.91 -8.80
CA LEU A 107 -19.76 -3.11 -8.40
C LEU A 107 -20.79 -2.90 -9.52
N HIS A 108 -20.34 -2.78 -10.77
CA HIS A 108 -21.20 -2.45 -11.93
C HIS A 108 -21.19 -3.53 -13.02
N GLY A 109 -20.38 -4.57 -12.87
CA GLY A 109 -20.20 -5.63 -13.86
C GLY A 109 -20.62 -7.00 -13.36
N LEU A 110 -19.66 -7.75 -12.82
CA LEU A 110 -19.76 -9.18 -12.50
C LEU A 110 -20.50 -9.47 -11.18
N GLY A 111 -20.76 -8.46 -10.36
CA GLY A 111 -21.16 -8.61 -8.97
C GLY A 111 -19.96 -8.87 -8.05
N GLU A 112 -20.19 -8.83 -6.74
CA GLU A 112 -19.12 -8.99 -5.73
C GLU A 112 -18.75 -10.46 -5.46
N GLN A 113 -19.64 -11.40 -5.76
CA GLN A 113 -19.41 -12.83 -5.48
C GLN A 113 -18.11 -13.38 -6.09
N PRO A 114 -17.75 -13.10 -7.36
CA PRO A 114 -16.47 -13.56 -7.91
C PRO A 114 -15.25 -13.01 -7.18
N LEU A 115 -15.35 -11.85 -6.52
CA LEU A 115 -14.27 -11.32 -5.69
C LEU A 115 -14.18 -12.08 -4.37
N PHE A 116 -15.31 -12.47 -3.79
CA PHE A 116 -15.36 -13.29 -2.58
C PHE A 116 -14.84 -14.71 -2.84
N ASP A 117 -15.28 -15.33 -3.93
CA ASP A 117 -14.76 -16.63 -4.39
C ASP A 117 -13.25 -16.59 -4.63
N PHE A 118 -12.72 -15.45 -5.09
CA PHE A 118 -11.28 -15.26 -5.26
C PHE A 118 -10.53 -15.22 -3.92
N VAL A 119 -11.03 -14.49 -2.92
CA VAL A 119 -10.36 -14.40 -1.62
C VAL A 119 -10.48 -15.68 -0.78
N ASP A 120 -11.54 -16.47 -0.98
CA ASP A 120 -11.71 -17.76 -0.31
C ASP A 120 -10.62 -18.76 -0.71
N GLN A 121 -10.03 -18.62 -1.91
CA GLN A 121 -8.92 -19.47 -2.34
C GLN A 121 -7.68 -19.33 -1.44
N TYR A 122 -7.46 -18.24 -0.71
CA TYR A 122 -6.26 -18.09 0.14
C TYR A 122 -6.25 -19.01 1.36
N GLN A 123 -7.40 -19.57 1.75
CA GLN A 123 -7.52 -20.41 2.93
C GLN A 123 -6.56 -21.62 2.85
N GLN A 124 -5.80 -21.83 3.94
CA GLN A 124 -4.79 -22.89 4.10
C GLN A 124 -3.58 -22.79 3.13
N LYS A 125 -3.36 -21.65 2.47
CA LYS A 125 -2.14 -21.42 1.67
C LYS A 125 -1.04 -20.78 2.52
N SER A 126 0.19 -21.27 2.39
CA SER A 126 1.35 -20.69 3.08
C SER A 126 1.91 -19.49 2.31
N ILE A 127 2.26 -18.42 3.02
CA ILE A 127 3.01 -17.27 2.47
C ILE A 127 4.53 -17.54 2.37
N GLY A 128 4.97 -18.74 2.79
CA GLY A 128 6.33 -19.24 2.55
C GLY A 128 6.56 -19.74 1.12
N ILE A 129 5.47 -20.05 0.40
CA ILE A 129 5.46 -20.50 -0.99
C ILE A 129 4.82 -19.39 -1.83
N PRO A 130 5.37 -19.04 -3.00
CA PRO A 130 4.81 -18.00 -3.84
C PRO A 130 3.39 -18.32 -4.31
N ILE A 131 2.54 -17.30 -4.32
CA ILE A 131 1.14 -17.39 -4.73
C ILE A 131 0.92 -16.52 -5.98
N VAL A 132 0.63 -17.17 -7.11
CA VAL A 132 0.51 -16.50 -8.42
C VAL A 132 -0.93 -16.59 -8.94
N VAL A 133 -1.42 -15.50 -9.51
CA VAL A 133 -2.75 -15.40 -10.15
C VAL A 133 -2.64 -15.73 -11.64
N GLY A 134 -3.41 -16.70 -12.13
CA GLY A 134 -3.36 -17.09 -13.55
C GLY A 134 -4.45 -18.09 -13.97
N GLY A 135 -4.69 -18.19 -15.29
CA GLY A 135 -5.73 -19.05 -15.86
C GLY A 135 -5.29 -20.50 -16.05
N SER A 136 -6.19 -21.42 -15.75
CA SER A 136 -6.08 -22.86 -16.01
C SER A 136 -5.82 -23.15 -17.50
N GLN A 137 -4.58 -23.55 -17.81
CA GLN A 137 -4.30 -24.61 -18.77
C GLN A 137 -3.08 -25.41 -18.30
N GLY A 138 -3.28 -26.72 -18.12
CA GLY A 138 -2.20 -27.69 -17.97
C GLY A 138 -1.88 -28.08 -16.54
N SER A 139 -2.66 -29.02 -16.02
CA SER A 139 -2.29 -29.96 -14.96
C SER A 139 -1.97 -29.39 -13.57
N ALA A 140 -2.78 -29.82 -12.62
CA ALA A 140 -2.36 -30.03 -11.25
C ALA A 140 -1.17 -31.01 -11.22
N SER A 141 0.03 -30.50 -11.51
CA SER A 141 1.24 -31.03 -10.92
C SER A 141 1.59 -30.09 -9.78
N ALA A 142 1.42 -30.58 -8.57
CA ALA A 142 1.96 -29.98 -7.37
C ALA A 142 3.50 -30.03 -7.46
N SER A 143 4.09 -29.14 -8.26
CA SER A 143 5.42 -28.67 -7.92
C SER A 143 5.22 -27.89 -6.62
N GLU A 144 5.74 -28.42 -5.51
CA GLU A 144 5.69 -27.79 -4.17
C GLU A 144 6.29 -26.36 -4.15
N SER A 145 6.86 -25.92 -5.27
CA SER A 145 7.59 -24.66 -5.43
C SER A 145 6.71 -23.44 -5.73
N ILE A 146 5.49 -23.56 -6.27
CA ILE A 146 4.58 -22.42 -6.54
C ILE A 146 3.12 -22.83 -6.34
N VAL A 147 2.36 -22.02 -5.60
CA VAL A 147 0.91 -22.15 -5.46
C VAL A 147 0.21 -21.25 -6.49
N ARG A 148 -0.70 -21.81 -7.27
CA ARG A 148 -1.54 -21.03 -8.20
C ARG A 148 -2.94 -20.83 -7.64
N ILE A 149 -3.52 -19.68 -7.94
CA ILE A 149 -4.93 -19.34 -7.69
C ILE A 149 -5.59 -18.85 -8.97
N ASP A 150 -6.86 -19.20 -9.12
CA ASP A 150 -7.65 -18.87 -10.29
C ASP A 150 -7.91 -17.37 -10.34
N GLY A 151 -7.59 -16.73 -11.47
CA GLY A 151 -7.96 -15.33 -11.70
C GLY A 151 -9.45 -15.15 -12.00
N VAL A 152 -9.95 -13.92 -11.84
CA VAL A 152 -11.32 -13.57 -12.24
C VAL A 152 -11.34 -13.04 -13.67
N SER A 153 -12.11 -13.70 -14.54
CA SER A 153 -12.30 -13.29 -15.93
C SER A 153 -12.74 -11.83 -16.03
N LYS A 154 -12.06 -11.03 -16.86
CA LYS A 154 -12.29 -9.58 -17.05
C LYS A 154 -11.93 -8.68 -15.86
N ALA A 155 -11.43 -9.23 -14.76
CA ALA A 155 -11.01 -8.49 -13.56
C ALA A 155 -9.56 -8.80 -13.15
N THR A 156 -8.72 -9.26 -14.09
CA THR A 156 -7.34 -9.72 -13.85
C THR A 156 -6.49 -8.68 -13.12
N VAL A 157 -6.56 -7.40 -13.50
CA VAL A 157 -5.78 -6.33 -12.86
C VAL A 157 -6.18 -6.17 -11.39
N SER A 158 -7.48 -6.13 -11.10
CA SER A 158 -8.00 -5.98 -9.74
C SER A 158 -7.57 -7.14 -8.84
N VAL A 159 -7.66 -8.38 -9.32
CA VAL A 159 -7.29 -9.56 -8.52
C VAL A 159 -5.78 -9.73 -8.34
N VAL A 160 -4.96 -9.28 -9.31
CA VAL A 160 -3.50 -9.24 -9.18
C VAL A 160 -3.09 -8.22 -8.10
N ILE A 161 -3.71 -7.04 -8.09
CA ILE A 161 -3.47 -6.02 -7.04
C ILE A 161 -3.93 -6.54 -5.68
N LEU A 162 -5.05 -7.25 -5.62
CA LEU A 162 -5.53 -7.87 -4.39
C LEU A 162 -4.52 -8.90 -3.86
N ASN A 163 -4.04 -9.81 -4.73
CA ASN A 163 -3.01 -10.79 -4.36
C ASN A 163 -1.76 -10.13 -3.81
N GLU A 164 -1.26 -9.11 -4.51
CA GLU A 164 -0.11 -8.33 -4.08
C GLU A 164 -0.35 -7.68 -2.70
N THR A 165 -1.54 -7.12 -2.48
CA THR A 165 -1.93 -6.51 -1.21
C THR A 165 -1.96 -7.53 -0.07
N VAL A 166 -2.53 -8.72 -0.29
CA VAL A 166 -2.56 -9.80 0.71
C VAL A 166 -1.15 -10.23 1.08
N LEU A 167 -0.31 -10.53 0.08
CA LEU A 167 1.05 -11.01 0.29
C LEU A 167 1.92 -9.97 0.99
N LEU A 168 1.88 -8.71 0.56
CA LEU A 168 2.59 -7.59 1.20
C LEU A 168 2.25 -7.46 2.68
N SER A 169 0.95 -7.40 3.00
CA SER A 169 0.49 -7.24 4.37
C SER A 169 0.87 -8.45 5.23
N ALA A 170 0.65 -9.66 4.74
CA ALA A 170 0.96 -10.89 5.48
C ALA A 170 2.46 -11.05 5.73
N LEU A 171 3.30 -10.78 4.72
CA LEU A 171 4.76 -10.83 4.87
C LEU A 171 5.27 -9.77 5.83
N SER A 172 4.70 -8.56 5.82
CA SER A 172 5.09 -7.50 6.76
C SER A 172 4.79 -7.88 8.21
N VAL A 173 3.70 -8.60 8.46
CA VAL A 173 3.36 -9.12 9.79
C VAL A 173 4.28 -10.27 10.15
N ALA A 174 4.46 -11.22 9.23
CA ALA A 174 5.26 -12.42 9.45
C ALA A 174 6.71 -12.08 9.80
N ARG A 175 7.33 -11.13 9.09
CA ARG A 175 8.71 -10.67 9.37
C ARG A 175 8.90 -10.13 10.79
N LYS A 176 7.86 -9.54 11.37
CA LYS A 176 7.93 -8.92 12.71
C LYS A 176 7.60 -9.90 13.84
N LEU A 177 6.73 -10.87 13.59
CA LEU A 177 6.14 -11.72 14.64
C LEU A 177 6.51 -13.19 14.54
N LEU A 178 6.85 -13.70 13.35
CA LEU A 178 7.09 -15.12 13.12
C LEU A 178 8.58 -15.43 12.96
N GLU A 179 9.02 -16.49 13.62
CA GLU A 179 10.36 -17.05 13.44
C GLU A 179 10.50 -17.66 12.03
N GLY A 180 11.62 -17.43 11.36
CA GLY A 180 11.86 -17.89 9.98
C GLY A 180 11.36 -16.97 8.86
N PHE A 181 10.58 -15.93 9.18
CA PHE A 181 10.21 -14.88 8.23
C PHE A 181 11.05 -13.61 8.34
N ALA A 182 11.79 -13.44 9.44
CA ALA A 182 12.73 -12.34 9.61
C ALA A 182 13.83 -12.42 8.53
N SER A 183 13.89 -11.42 7.65
CA SER A 183 15.06 -11.21 6.79
C SER A 183 16.18 -10.64 7.64
N GLY A 184 17.43 -11.03 7.37
CA GLY A 184 18.58 -10.35 7.95
C GLY A 184 18.65 -8.87 7.52
N PRO A 185 19.69 -8.16 7.97
CA PRO A 185 19.89 -6.75 7.64
C PRO A 185 19.76 -6.48 6.14
N LEU A 186 19.00 -5.45 5.77
CA LEU A 186 18.74 -5.09 4.38
C LEU A 186 20.08 -4.77 3.69
N ALA A 187 20.44 -5.58 2.69
CA ALA A 187 21.61 -5.33 1.87
C ALA A 187 21.21 -4.55 0.63
N THR A 188 21.75 -3.33 0.50
CA THR A 188 21.60 -2.51 -0.69
C THR A 188 22.90 -2.49 -1.48
N ALA A 189 22.82 -2.58 -2.80
CA ALA A 189 24.01 -2.52 -3.65
C ALA A 189 24.72 -1.17 -3.49
N LYS A 190 26.06 -1.18 -3.37
CA LYS A 190 26.84 0.06 -3.29
C LYS A 190 26.81 0.81 -4.62
N PRO A 191 26.22 2.02 -4.70
CA PRO A 191 26.08 2.74 -5.96
C PRO A 191 27.44 3.21 -6.51
N ASP A 192 28.40 3.50 -5.63
CA ASP A 192 29.71 4.04 -6.02
C ASP A 192 30.76 2.95 -6.32
N LEU A 193 30.42 1.67 -6.15
CA LEU A 193 31.35 0.56 -6.36
C LEU A 193 31.26 0.03 -7.78
N TYR A 194 32.18 0.49 -8.63
CA TYR A 194 32.34 0.01 -10.00
C TYR A 194 33.79 -0.36 -10.31
N GLU A 195 33.97 -1.59 -10.81
CA GLU A 195 35.22 -2.08 -11.39
C GLU A 195 34.93 -2.64 -12.80
N PRO A 196 35.71 -2.28 -13.83
CA PRO A 196 35.55 -2.85 -15.17
C PRO A 196 36.03 -4.31 -15.17
N LEU A 197 35.12 -5.24 -15.48
CA LEU A 197 35.38 -6.68 -15.49
C LEU A 197 34.93 -7.28 -16.83
N ASP A 198 35.71 -8.24 -17.34
CA ASP A 198 35.30 -9.06 -18.48
C ASP A 198 34.46 -10.27 -18.04
N TRP A 199 33.83 -10.95 -19.01
CA TRP A 199 32.99 -12.13 -18.77
C TRP A 199 33.70 -13.22 -17.94
N SER A 200 34.97 -13.48 -18.24
CA SER A 200 35.76 -14.51 -17.55
C SER A 200 36.05 -14.13 -16.10
N GLN A 201 36.28 -12.84 -15.83
CA GLN A 201 36.49 -12.29 -14.50
C GLN A 201 35.21 -12.30 -13.67
N LEU A 202 34.05 -12.02 -14.30
CA LEU A 202 32.75 -12.12 -13.65
C LEU A 202 32.45 -13.56 -13.18
N LEU A 203 32.78 -14.56 -13.99
CA LEU A 203 32.68 -15.98 -13.62
C LEU A 203 33.64 -16.35 -12.48
N GLN A 204 34.90 -15.90 -12.55
CA GLN A 204 35.90 -16.20 -11.52
C GLN A 204 35.58 -15.58 -10.15
N ARG A 205 34.86 -14.46 -10.12
CA ARG A 205 34.45 -13.77 -8.90
C ARG A 205 33.07 -14.20 -8.40
N ASP A 206 32.45 -15.21 -9.01
CA ASP A 206 31.09 -15.66 -8.68
C ASP A 206 30.02 -14.55 -8.83
N TYR A 207 30.32 -13.49 -9.59
CA TYR A 207 29.37 -12.40 -9.89
C TYR A 207 28.42 -12.81 -11.02
N LEU A 208 28.92 -13.63 -11.94
CA LEU A 208 28.14 -14.40 -12.90
C LEU A 208 28.25 -15.86 -12.51
N GLN A 209 27.12 -16.51 -12.30
CA GLN A 209 27.05 -17.93 -11.99
C GLN A 209 26.92 -18.72 -13.29
N HIS A 210 27.57 -19.88 -13.37
CA HIS A 210 27.43 -20.83 -14.48
C HIS A 210 26.96 -22.18 -13.94
N TRP A 211 25.92 -22.71 -14.56
CA TRP A 211 25.24 -23.92 -14.13
C TRP A 211 24.78 -24.77 -15.31
N THR A 212 25.48 -25.86 -15.56
CA THR A 212 25.13 -26.85 -16.57
C THR A 212 24.41 -28.03 -15.92
N ILE A 213 23.32 -28.49 -16.53
CA ILE A 213 22.66 -29.76 -16.19
C ILE A 213 22.80 -30.70 -17.37
N SER A 214 23.32 -31.88 -17.10
CA SER A 214 23.48 -32.95 -18.08
C SER A 214 22.19 -33.74 -18.28
N ARG A 215 22.09 -34.43 -19.41
CA ARG A 215 20.97 -35.34 -19.68
C ARG A 215 20.89 -36.46 -18.64
N GLU A 216 22.04 -37.00 -18.24
CA GLU A 216 22.14 -38.10 -17.27
C GLU A 216 21.65 -37.69 -15.89
N GLU A 217 21.81 -36.43 -15.50
CA GLU A 217 21.28 -35.89 -14.24
C GLU A 217 19.76 -35.81 -14.25
N VAL A 218 19.16 -35.40 -15.37
CA VAL A 218 17.70 -35.35 -15.54
C VAL A 218 17.11 -36.75 -15.52
N GLU A 219 17.67 -37.69 -16.28
CA GLU A 219 17.21 -39.08 -16.29
C GLU A 219 17.32 -39.73 -14.90
N ARG A 220 18.36 -39.40 -14.12
CA ARG A 220 18.50 -39.84 -12.74
C ARG A 220 17.46 -39.21 -11.81
N GLY A 221 17.17 -37.93 -11.97
CA GLY A 221 16.15 -37.21 -11.20
C GLY A 221 14.73 -37.71 -11.47
N LEU A 222 14.45 -38.13 -12.71
CA LEU A 222 13.17 -38.69 -13.14
C LEU A 222 13.05 -40.21 -12.87
N GLY A 223 14.18 -40.92 -12.79
CA GLY A 223 14.25 -42.37 -12.63
C GLY A 223 14.00 -43.18 -13.92
N HIS A 224 13.96 -42.52 -15.07
CA HIS A 224 13.77 -43.15 -16.39
C HIS A 224 14.42 -42.30 -17.51
N SER A 225 14.56 -42.89 -18.71
CA SER A 225 15.08 -42.17 -19.89
C SER A 225 14.09 -41.10 -20.36
N ILE A 226 14.65 -39.96 -20.80
CA ILE A 226 13.89 -38.87 -21.42
C ILE A 226 13.66 -39.08 -22.93
N ASP A 227 14.01 -40.25 -23.48
CA ASP A 227 13.72 -40.58 -24.88
C ASP A 227 12.21 -40.59 -25.17
N GLY A 228 11.81 -39.85 -26.20
CA GLY A 228 10.42 -39.76 -26.66
C GLY A 228 9.54 -38.79 -25.88
N TYR A 229 10.13 -37.93 -25.05
CA TYR A 229 9.46 -36.70 -24.59
C TYR A 229 9.47 -35.64 -25.69
N LEU A 230 8.40 -34.85 -25.75
CA LEU A 230 8.23 -33.82 -26.79
C LEU A 230 9.14 -32.63 -26.50
N GLY A 231 9.74 -32.05 -27.55
CA GLY A 231 10.53 -30.82 -27.46
C GLY A 231 11.93 -30.97 -26.85
N ILE A 232 12.39 -32.20 -26.62
CA ILE A 232 13.74 -32.51 -26.09
C ILE A 232 14.46 -33.39 -27.11
N GLU A 233 14.84 -32.80 -28.24
CA GLU A 233 15.61 -33.46 -29.28
C GLU A 233 17.00 -32.81 -29.34
N PRO A 234 18.10 -33.56 -29.14
CA PRO A 234 19.44 -32.99 -29.18
C PRO A 234 19.79 -32.59 -30.61
N GLU A 235 20.28 -31.36 -30.78
CA GLU A 235 20.83 -30.88 -32.05
C GLU A 235 22.26 -31.42 -32.27
N SER A 236 22.94 -31.83 -31.19
CA SER A 236 24.27 -32.44 -31.19
C SER A 236 24.43 -33.43 -30.02
N ASP A 237 25.23 -34.48 -30.23
CA ASP A 237 25.57 -35.48 -29.20
C ASP A 237 26.26 -34.89 -27.96
N THR A 238 26.76 -33.65 -28.06
CA THR A 238 27.48 -32.95 -26.98
C THR A 238 26.71 -31.80 -26.35
N GLN A 239 25.47 -31.56 -26.79
CA GLN A 239 24.64 -30.48 -26.27
C GLN A 239 24.17 -30.81 -24.83
N PRO A 240 24.40 -29.92 -23.84
CA PRO A 240 23.87 -30.12 -22.50
C PRO A 240 22.34 -30.04 -22.49
N PHE A 241 21.70 -30.62 -21.46
CA PHE A 241 20.25 -30.50 -21.31
C PHE A 241 19.84 -29.05 -21.08
N THR A 242 20.54 -28.35 -20.20
CA THR A 242 20.48 -26.90 -20.07
C THR A 242 21.83 -26.36 -19.67
N ASP A 243 22.21 -25.22 -20.21
CA ASP A 243 23.36 -24.44 -19.77
C ASP A 243 22.88 -23.06 -19.34
N LEU A 244 22.97 -22.75 -18.04
CA LEU A 244 22.40 -21.56 -17.42
C LEU A 244 23.48 -20.63 -16.92
N TYR A 245 23.29 -19.34 -17.18
CA TYR A 245 24.07 -18.27 -16.58
C TYR A 245 23.13 -17.33 -15.85
N PHE A 246 23.49 -16.89 -14.64
CA PHE A 246 22.66 -15.93 -13.91
C PHE A 246 23.47 -14.99 -13.06
N ALA A 247 22.99 -13.75 -12.91
CA ALA A 247 23.71 -12.69 -12.20
C ALA A 247 22.75 -11.67 -11.57
N TYR A 248 23.14 -11.12 -10.42
CA TYR A 248 22.42 -10.03 -9.77
C TYR A 248 22.83 -8.69 -10.38
N LEU A 249 21.88 -7.97 -10.98
CA LEU A 249 22.20 -6.81 -11.82
C LEU A 249 22.29 -5.49 -11.07
N ASN A 250 21.67 -5.32 -9.89
CA ASN A 250 21.64 -4.00 -9.23
C ASN A 250 23.03 -3.53 -8.75
N ALA A 251 24.00 -4.43 -8.60
CA ALA A 251 25.38 -4.06 -8.28
C ALA A 251 26.05 -3.43 -9.52
N PRO A 252 26.54 -2.17 -9.47
CA PRO A 252 27.13 -1.53 -10.64
C PRO A 252 28.30 -2.31 -11.25
N SER A 253 29.11 -2.98 -10.43
CA SER A 253 30.21 -3.86 -10.89
C SER A 253 29.75 -5.11 -11.64
N ILE A 254 28.46 -5.46 -11.59
CA ILE A 254 27.88 -6.58 -12.34
C ILE A 254 27.02 -6.04 -13.49
N GLY A 255 26.01 -5.22 -13.16
CA GLY A 255 25.03 -4.71 -14.13
C GLY A 255 25.64 -3.87 -15.24
N ARG A 256 26.61 -2.98 -14.94
CA ARG A 256 27.26 -2.15 -15.97
C ARG A 256 28.18 -2.95 -16.88
N ASN A 257 28.86 -3.97 -16.36
CA ASN A 257 29.74 -4.81 -17.17
C ASN A 257 28.95 -5.74 -18.10
N LEU A 258 27.75 -6.19 -17.69
CA LEU A 258 26.90 -7.05 -18.51
C LEU A 258 26.04 -6.28 -19.52
N LEU A 259 25.40 -5.17 -19.11
CA LEU A 259 24.44 -4.42 -19.94
C LEU A 259 25.03 -3.16 -20.60
N GLY A 260 26.28 -2.83 -20.27
CA GLY A 260 26.86 -1.52 -20.56
C GLY A 260 26.23 -0.37 -19.76
N ASP A 261 26.82 0.81 -19.86
CA ASP A 261 26.36 2.00 -19.12
C ASP A 261 24.92 2.41 -19.50
N ALA A 262 24.59 2.34 -20.79
CA ALA A 262 23.26 2.72 -21.29
C ALA A 262 22.17 1.72 -20.87
N GLY A 263 22.47 0.41 -20.92
CA GLY A 263 21.54 -0.63 -20.49
C GLY A 263 21.30 -0.60 -18.98
N PHE A 264 22.37 -0.42 -18.19
CA PHE A 264 22.26 -0.30 -16.74
C PHE A 264 21.51 0.96 -16.30
N ALA A 265 21.73 2.11 -16.94
CA ALA A 265 20.98 3.32 -16.66
C ALA A 265 19.47 3.13 -16.92
N ARG A 266 19.11 2.52 -18.06
CA ARG A 266 17.71 2.19 -18.38
C ARG A 266 17.09 1.22 -17.38
N LEU A 267 17.84 0.19 -16.97
CA LEU A 267 17.38 -0.76 -15.95
C LEU A 267 16.99 -0.03 -14.66
N ASN A 268 17.84 0.90 -14.19
CA ASN A 268 17.58 1.67 -12.97
C ASN A 268 16.40 2.65 -13.11
N GLU A 269 16.10 3.14 -14.32
CA GLU A 269 14.92 3.99 -14.57
C GLU A 269 13.60 3.20 -14.51
N GLU A 270 13.60 1.92 -14.89
CA GLU A 270 12.42 1.05 -14.86
C GLU A 270 12.15 0.42 -13.49
N LEU A 271 13.17 0.38 -12.62
CA LEU A 271 13.06 -0.20 -11.28
C LEU A 271 12.36 0.74 -10.31
N LYS A 272 11.44 0.17 -9.51
CA LYS A 272 10.85 0.88 -8.37
C LYS A 272 11.79 0.81 -7.16
N ALA A 273 11.48 1.63 -6.14
CA ALA A 273 12.18 1.57 -4.86
C ALA A 273 12.18 0.14 -4.31
N ASP A 274 13.35 -0.31 -3.84
CA ASP A 274 13.60 -1.63 -3.24
C ASP A 274 13.33 -2.84 -4.16
N GLU A 275 13.13 -2.64 -5.48
CA GLU A 275 13.10 -3.74 -6.44
C GLU A 275 14.53 -4.20 -6.80
N GLN A 276 14.67 -5.50 -6.95
CA GLN A 276 15.93 -6.16 -7.27
C GLN A 276 15.82 -6.92 -8.58
N THR A 277 16.94 -7.21 -9.24
CA THR A 277 16.95 -7.80 -10.58
C THR A 277 18.00 -8.87 -10.73
N VAL A 278 17.60 -9.93 -11.42
CA VAL A 278 18.43 -11.07 -11.77
C VAL A 278 18.36 -11.26 -13.28
N LEU A 279 19.52 -11.28 -13.92
CA LEU A 279 19.67 -11.73 -15.30
C LEU A 279 19.71 -13.26 -15.29
N VAL A 280 18.99 -13.89 -16.21
CA VAL A 280 19.18 -15.29 -16.53
C VAL A 280 19.35 -15.44 -18.03
N LEU A 281 20.37 -16.19 -18.43
CA LEU A 281 20.61 -16.64 -19.79
C LEU A 281 20.58 -18.16 -19.82
N SER A 282 20.04 -18.75 -20.88
CA SER A 282 20.09 -20.19 -21.09
C SER A 282 20.36 -20.59 -22.53
N SER A 283 21.10 -21.68 -22.71
CA SER A 283 21.21 -22.42 -23.96
C SER A 283 20.96 -23.92 -23.72
N GLY A 284 20.93 -24.71 -24.80
CA GLY A 284 20.64 -26.15 -24.75
C GLY A 284 19.17 -26.51 -25.01
N MET A 285 18.85 -27.78 -24.81
CA MET A 285 17.53 -28.37 -25.15
C MET A 285 16.39 -27.83 -24.29
N TYR A 286 16.66 -27.47 -23.04
CA TYR A 286 15.66 -27.01 -22.08
C TYR A 286 16.02 -25.62 -21.56
N ARG A 287 15.31 -24.61 -22.05
CA ARG A 287 15.52 -23.20 -21.69
C ARG A 287 14.87 -22.85 -20.35
N HIS A 288 15.30 -21.74 -19.77
CA HIS A 288 14.82 -21.30 -18.46
C HIS A 288 13.40 -20.71 -18.48
N VAL A 289 12.90 -20.31 -19.65
CA VAL A 289 11.47 -20.04 -19.88
C VAL A 289 10.88 -21.14 -20.79
N PRO A 290 9.60 -21.48 -20.64
CA PRO A 290 8.93 -22.40 -21.55
C PRO A 290 8.59 -21.75 -22.91
N ASP A 291 8.34 -22.56 -23.93
CA ASP A 291 8.06 -22.08 -25.30
C ASP A 291 6.75 -21.28 -25.40
N ASP A 292 5.81 -21.53 -24.49
CA ASP A 292 4.54 -20.80 -24.36
C ASP A 292 4.61 -19.64 -23.35
N PHE A 293 5.82 -19.22 -22.97
CA PHE A 293 6.02 -18.14 -22.02
C PHE A 293 5.41 -16.82 -22.52
N VAL A 294 4.62 -16.20 -21.65
CA VAL A 294 4.03 -14.88 -21.90
C VAL A 294 4.95 -13.81 -21.32
N PRO A 295 5.45 -12.86 -22.13
CA PRO A 295 6.29 -11.78 -21.62
C PRO A 295 5.63 -10.99 -20.48
N ALA A 296 6.45 -10.44 -19.59
CA ALA A 296 6.03 -9.73 -18.39
C ALA A 296 5.23 -10.57 -17.37
N THR A 297 5.44 -11.89 -17.35
CA THR A 297 4.86 -12.81 -16.35
C THR A 297 5.94 -13.58 -15.58
N SER A 298 5.54 -14.35 -14.56
CA SER A 298 6.47 -15.22 -13.82
C SER A 298 6.68 -16.55 -14.55
N PRO A 299 7.93 -16.98 -14.78
CA PRO A 299 8.20 -18.25 -15.44
C PRO A 299 7.82 -19.43 -14.54
N SER A 300 7.32 -20.51 -15.13
CA SER A 300 7.01 -21.74 -14.38
C SER A 300 8.25 -22.57 -14.04
N ARG A 301 9.33 -22.40 -14.81
CA ARG A 301 10.57 -23.18 -14.72
C ARG A 301 11.58 -22.63 -13.73
N LEU A 302 11.52 -21.34 -13.36
CA LEU A 302 12.50 -20.73 -12.46
C LEU A 302 11.86 -20.22 -11.19
N VAL A 303 12.50 -20.48 -10.06
CA VAL A 303 12.16 -19.94 -8.75
C VAL A 303 13.45 -19.61 -8.01
N LEU A 304 13.50 -18.47 -7.34
CA LEU A 304 14.61 -18.17 -6.45
C LEU A 304 14.31 -18.71 -5.05
N MET A 305 15.28 -19.33 -4.40
CA MET A 305 15.14 -19.91 -3.06
C MET A 305 16.04 -19.14 -2.09
N GLN A 306 15.53 -18.74 -0.93
CA GLN A 306 16.34 -18.16 0.15
C GLN A 306 15.74 -18.52 1.50
N ASN A 307 16.57 -18.97 2.45
CA ASN A 307 16.13 -19.36 3.80
C ASN A 307 14.98 -20.38 3.80
N GLY A 308 15.01 -21.34 2.86
CA GLY A 308 13.97 -22.35 2.70
C GLY A 308 12.67 -21.85 2.06
N ARG A 309 12.63 -20.61 1.58
CA ARG A 309 11.46 -19.97 0.99
C ARG A 309 11.63 -19.72 -0.49
N ALA A 310 10.56 -19.90 -1.23
CA ALA A 310 10.52 -19.60 -2.65
C ALA A 310 10.15 -18.13 -2.89
N ILE A 311 10.86 -17.49 -3.80
CA ILE A 311 10.77 -16.10 -4.21
C ILE A 311 10.48 -16.09 -5.71
N ASP A 312 9.33 -15.50 -6.06
CA ASP A 312 8.93 -15.37 -7.46
C ASP A 312 9.82 -14.38 -8.21
N LEU A 313 10.12 -14.77 -9.44
CA LEU A 313 10.76 -13.95 -10.44
C LEU A 313 9.68 -13.44 -11.42
N TYR A 314 9.74 -12.16 -11.78
CA TYR A 314 8.79 -11.55 -12.73
C TYR A 314 9.56 -11.00 -13.93
N ASP A 315 9.23 -11.43 -15.14
CA ASP A 315 9.90 -10.89 -16.33
C ASP A 315 9.64 -9.38 -16.46
N MET A 316 10.69 -8.63 -16.77
CA MET A 316 10.59 -7.21 -17.06
C MET A 316 10.16 -6.94 -18.51
N ASN A 317 10.26 -7.93 -19.39
CA ASN A 317 10.19 -7.75 -20.85
C ASN A 317 11.16 -6.64 -21.32
N PHE A 318 12.34 -6.60 -20.70
CA PHE A 318 13.32 -5.54 -20.90
C PHE A 318 13.79 -5.52 -22.35
N ASN A 319 13.89 -4.32 -22.94
CA ASN A 319 14.20 -4.15 -24.36
C ASN A 319 13.26 -4.94 -25.30
N ASN A 320 11.98 -5.07 -24.94
CA ASN A 320 10.99 -5.89 -25.66
C ASN A 320 11.41 -7.36 -25.82
N GLY A 321 12.15 -7.91 -24.84
CA GLY A 321 12.64 -9.28 -24.85
C GLY A 321 13.97 -9.47 -25.58
N ALA A 322 14.49 -8.45 -26.26
CA ALA A 322 15.78 -8.50 -26.95
C ALA A 322 16.95 -8.21 -25.99
N VAL A 323 17.01 -8.90 -24.85
CA VAL A 323 18.10 -8.72 -23.87
C VAL A 323 19.42 -9.25 -24.43
N MET A 324 19.37 -10.33 -25.21
CA MET A 324 20.57 -10.96 -25.78
C MET A 324 21.38 -10.00 -26.66
N GLU A 325 20.73 -9.06 -27.35
CA GLU A 325 21.39 -8.04 -28.18
C GLU A 325 22.16 -6.98 -27.37
N LEU A 326 21.86 -6.86 -26.07
CA LEU A 326 22.50 -5.91 -25.16
C LEU A 326 23.69 -6.51 -24.41
N LEU A 327 23.81 -7.83 -24.39
CA LEU A 327 24.80 -8.54 -23.61
C LEU A 327 26.05 -8.80 -24.43
N ASP A 328 27.22 -8.49 -23.87
CA ASP A 328 28.51 -8.92 -24.41
C ASP A 328 28.83 -10.35 -23.94
N ALA A 329 27.93 -11.28 -24.27
CA ALA A 329 28.01 -12.67 -23.83
C ALA A 329 28.58 -13.55 -24.97
N PRO A 330 29.49 -14.51 -24.65
CA PRO A 330 30.07 -15.42 -25.64
C PRO A 330 29.11 -16.59 -25.97
N LEU A 331 27.83 -16.29 -26.25
CA LEU A 331 26.80 -17.26 -26.59
C LEU A 331 26.22 -16.91 -27.96
N GLU A 332 26.41 -17.79 -28.95
CA GLU A 332 25.88 -17.57 -30.32
C GLU A 332 24.37 -17.86 -30.41
N GLU A 333 23.87 -18.87 -29.70
CA GLU A 333 22.46 -19.28 -29.69
C GLU A 333 21.96 -19.48 -28.25
N GLY A 334 21.26 -18.48 -27.73
CA GLY A 334 20.72 -18.49 -26.37
C GLY A 334 19.56 -17.52 -26.19
N GLU A 335 18.84 -17.70 -25.08
CA GLU A 335 17.80 -16.77 -24.62
C GLU A 335 18.26 -16.06 -23.35
N ALA A 336 17.89 -14.79 -23.21
CA ALA A 336 18.21 -13.98 -22.04
C ALA A 336 16.99 -13.16 -21.60
N GLN A 337 16.72 -13.17 -20.30
CA GLN A 337 15.61 -12.47 -19.68
C GLN A 337 16.10 -11.79 -18.38
N ILE A 338 15.57 -10.59 -18.12
CA ILE A 338 15.79 -9.90 -16.85
C ILE A 338 14.54 -10.05 -16.01
N PHE A 339 14.71 -10.70 -14.86
CA PHE A 339 13.65 -10.88 -13.90
C PHE A 339 13.77 -9.86 -12.77
N ARG A 340 12.67 -9.19 -12.46
CA ARG A 340 12.54 -8.38 -11.25
C ARG A 340 12.08 -9.26 -10.07
N ILE A 341 12.63 -8.96 -8.91
CA ILE A 341 12.22 -9.43 -7.60
C ILE A 341 11.56 -8.24 -6.92
N LYS A 342 10.30 -8.43 -6.51
CA LYS A 342 9.51 -7.37 -5.90
C LYS A 342 10.00 -7.10 -4.47
N ALA A 343 9.88 -5.86 -4.02
CA ALA A 343 10.31 -5.44 -2.67
C ALA A 343 9.69 -6.29 -1.53
N HIS A 344 8.45 -6.78 -1.73
CA HIS A 344 7.76 -7.61 -0.75
C HIS A 344 8.35 -9.02 -0.60
N SER A 345 9.12 -9.49 -1.59
CA SER A 345 9.72 -10.83 -1.58
C SER A 345 10.86 -10.97 -0.56
N ALA A 346 11.30 -9.87 0.05
CA ALA A 346 12.28 -9.88 1.15
C ALA A 346 13.66 -10.41 0.79
N PHE A 347 13.99 -10.46 -0.51
CA PHE A 347 15.25 -11.01 -0.97
C PHE A 347 16.42 -10.19 -0.43
N ASN A 348 17.35 -10.87 0.25
CA ASN A 348 18.57 -10.29 0.75
C ASN A 348 19.76 -10.77 -0.10
N PRO A 349 20.32 -9.94 -1.00
CA PRO A 349 21.37 -10.38 -1.91
C PRO A 349 22.71 -10.64 -1.20
N ALA A 350 22.88 -10.26 0.07
CA ALA A 350 24.08 -10.57 0.86
C ALA A 350 24.01 -11.92 1.60
N GLU A 351 22.84 -12.57 1.62
CA GLU A 351 22.64 -13.90 2.22
C GLU A 351 22.71 -15.01 1.15
N PRO A 352 23.02 -16.26 1.56
CA PRO A 352 22.96 -17.40 0.66
C PRO A 352 21.57 -17.55 0.01
N ALA A 353 21.56 -17.86 -1.27
CA ALA A 353 20.35 -18.10 -2.04
C ALA A 353 20.59 -19.26 -3.02
N GLY A 354 19.53 -19.77 -3.65
CA GLY A 354 19.63 -20.82 -4.64
C GLY A 354 18.67 -20.60 -5.80
N LEU A 355 19.15 -20.69 -7.03
CA LEU A 355 18.28 -20.67 -8.20
C LEU A 355 17.76 -22.09 -8.44
N ARG A 356 16.43 -22.27 -8.39
CA ARG A 356 15.78 -23.56 -8.65
C ARG A 356 15.23 -23.59 -10.07
N LEU A 357 15.59 -24.64 -10.80
CA LEU A 357 15.03 -24.98 -12.11
C LEU A 357 14.06 -26.16 -11.97
N ASN A 358 12.78 -25.91 -12.26
CA ASN A 358 11.75 -26.94 -12.37
C ASN A 358 11.75 -27.50 -13.80
N VAL A 359 12.06 -28.78 -13.91
CA VAL A 359 11.99 -29.54 -15.17
C VAL A 359 10.64 -30.24 -15.23
N ASN A 360 9.81 -29.89 -16.20
CA ASN A 360 8.53 -30.56 -16.44
C ASN A 360 8.47 -30.99 -17.90
N LEU A 361 8.58 -32.31 -18.13
CA LEU A 361 8.60 -32.91 -19.45
C LEU A 361 7.26 -33.58 -19.75
N GLN A 362 6.73 -33.33 -20.94
CA GLN A 362 5.49 -33.94 -21.41
C GLN A 362 5.78 -35.04 -22.42
N ARG A 363 5.28 -36.25 -22.16
CA ARG A 363 5.36 -37.35 -23.11
C ARG A 363 4.14 -37.39 -24.03
N ASN A 364 2.97 -37.08 -23.48
CA ASN A 364 1.71 -36.88 -24.19
C ASN A 364 0.74 -36.06 -23.34
N HIS A 365 -0.49 -35.83 -23.82
CA HIS A 365 -1.51 -35.01 -23.14
C HIS A 365 -1.98 -35.54 -21.77
N LEU A 366 -1.60 -36.76 -21.35
CA LEU A 366 -1.95 -37.34 -20.04
C LEU A 366 -0.74 -37.65 -19.15
N VAL A 367 0.45 -37.75 -19.73
CA VAL A 367 1.66 -38.23 -19.03
C VAL A 367 2.71 -37.13 -19.01
N GLN A 368 2.98 -36.65 -17.81
CA GLN A 368 4.02 -35.67 -17.50
C GLN A 368 4.96 -36.26 -16.45
N SER A 369 6.21 -35.83 -16.46
CA SER A 369 7.19 -36.18 -15.43
C SER A 369 7.95 -34.93 -15.05
N SER A 370 8.16 -34.75 -13.75
CA SER A 370 8.81 -33.55 -13.21
C SER A 370 9.93 -33.89 -12.24
N THR A 371 10.97 -33.08 -12.26
CA THR A 371 12.08 -33.07 -11.31
C THR A 371 12.55 -31.63 -11.14
N ASP A 372 13.27 -31.33 -10.07
CA ASP A 372 13.81 -30.00 -9.84
C ASP A 372 15.28 -30.08 -9.44
N PHE A 373 16.01 -29.02 -9.77
CA PHE A 373 17.41 -28.87 -9.40
C PHE A 373 17.60 -27.49 -8.81
N THR A 374 18.49 -27.36 -7.81
CA THR A 374 18.80 -26.08 -7.18
C THR A 374 20.30 -25.83 -7.23
N ARG A 375 20.70 -24.64 -7.68
CA ARG A 375 22.08 -24.15 -7.65
C ARG A 375 22.20 -23.06 -6.60
N ASP A 376 22.84 -23.40 -5.48
CA ASP A 376 23.14 -22.43 -4.42
C ASP A 376 24.25 -21.47 -4.86
N PHE A 377 24.13 -20.21 -4.44
CA PHE A 377 25.08 -19.14 -4.69
C PHE A 377 25.09 -18.14 -3.52
N GLN A 378 26.21 -17.46 -3.36
CA GLN A 378 26.36 -16.37 -2.40
C GLN A 378 27.22 -15.28 -3.01
N LEU A 379 26.70 -14.05 -3.04
CA LEU A 379 27.42 -12.91 -3.58
C LEU A 379 28.41 -12.35 -2.54
N ASP A 380 29.46 -11.71 -3.04
CA ASP A 380 30.44 -11.04 -2.19
C ASP A 380 29.78 -9.91 -1.39
N GLN A 381 29.86 -9.99 -0.06
CA GLN A 381 29.33 -8.98 0.86
C GLN A 381 29.95 -7.59 0.63
N ALA A 382 31.14 -7.52 0.03
CA ALA A 382 31.78 -6.26 -0.33
C ALA A 382 30.95 -5.41 -1.30
N LEU A 383 30.08 -6.04 -2.12
CA LEU A 383 29.18 -5.36 -3.06
C LEU A 383 28.07 -4.57 -2.38
N PHE A 384 27.80 -4.84 -1.10
CA PHE A 384 26.62 -4.34 -0.41
C PHE A 384 26.96 -3.42 0.76
N ASN A 385 26.08 -2.43 0.96
CA ASN A 385 25.91 -1.77 2.24
C ASN A 385 24.93 -2.60 3.06
N ILE A 386 25.46 -3.28 4.08
CA ILE A 386 24.65 -4.06 5.02
C ILE A 386 24.28 -3.12 6.15
N GLU A 387 23.05 -2.62 6.13
CA GLU A 387 22.52 -1.84 7.23
C GLU A 387 21.89 -2.79 8.24
N GLU A 388 22.40 -2.83 9.49
CA GLU A 388 21.70 -3.49 10.60
C GLU A 388 20.24 -3.06 10.58
N ALA A 389 19.31 -4.01 10.59
CA ALA A 389 17.88 -3.77 10.49
C ALA A 389 17.44 -2.77 11.58
N GLN A 390 17.47 -1.48 11.27
CA GLN A 390 16.92 -0.46 12.12
C GLN A 390 15.42 -0.73 12.12
N ALA A 391 14.88 -1.02 13.31
CA ALA A 391 13.46 -1.16 13.55
C ALA A 391 12.74 -0.08 12.73
N ALA A 392 11.88 -0.54 11.81
CA ALA A 392 11.16 0.27 10.84
C ALA A 392 10.97 1.69 11.35
N VAL A 393 11.64 2.67 10.73
CA VAL A 393 11.47 4.09 11.02
C VAL A 393 9.97 4.32 11.19
N GLU A 394 9.55 4.70 12.40
CA GLU A 394 8.14 4.86 12.70
C GLU A 394 7.52 5.70 11.58
N PRO A 395 6.45 5.20 10.91
CA PRO A 395 5.85 5.92 9.82
C PRO A 395 5.50 7.31 10.33
N THR A 396 5.97 8.35 9.63
CA THR A 396 5.77 9.74 10.07
C THR A 396 4.33 9.92 10.49
N PRO A 397 4.06 10.43 11.71
CA PRO A 397 2.71 10.48 12.26
C PRO A 397 1.75 11.15 11.28
N ILE A 398 0.55 10.59 11.12
CA ILE A 398 -0.44 11.05 10.12
C ILE A 398 -0.72 12.55 10.26
N TRP A 399 -0.78 13.08 11.49
CA TRP A 399 -0.95 14.50 11.74
C TRP A 399 0.18 15.35 11.11
N LEU A 400 1.43 14.88 11.12
CA LEU A 400 2.56 15.61 10.55
C LEU A 400 2.47 15.66 9.03
N ARG A 401 2.06 14.57 8.38
CA ARG A 401 1.82 14.54 6.93
C ARG A 401 0.70 15.50 6.53
N MET A 402 -0.40 15.52 7.28
CA MET A 402 -1.52 16.44 7.04
C MET A 402 -1.09 17.91 7.12
N TRP A 403 -0.13 18.25 7.98
CA TRP A 403 0.45 19.59 8.05
C TRP A 403 1.37 19.89 6.86
N GLN A 404 2.20 18.93 6.46
CA GLN A 404 3.12 19.08 5.31
C GLN A 404 2.36 19.25 3.98
N GLU A 405 1.29 18.50 3.77
CA GLU A 405 0.46 18.60 2.55
C GLU A 405 -0.31 19.93 2.47
N ARG A 406 -0.61 20.55 3.62
CA ARG A 406 -1.41 21.78 3.71
C ARG A 406 -0.59 23.05 4.00
N VAL A 407 0.74 23.02 3.85
CA VAL A 407 1.64 24.16 4.13
C VAL A 407 1.22 25.43 3.38
N TRP A 408 0.80 25.32 2.12
CA TRP A 408 0.30 26.47 1.37
C TRP A 408 -0.95 27.10 1.99
N GLN A 409 -1.90 26.27 2.42
CA GLN A 409 -3.14 26.72 3.07
C GLN A 409 -2.83 27.43 4.40
N ILE A 410 -1.91 26.85 5.17
CA ILE A 410 -1.41 27.40 6.44
C ILE A 410 -0.72 28.75 6.20
N GLY A 411 0.12 28.85 5.17
CA GLY A 411 0.83 30.09 4.83
C GLY A 411 -0.13 31.24 4.48
N VAL A 412 -1.11 30.99 3.60
CA VAL A 412 -2.11 31.99 3.21
C VAL A 412 -2.97 32.39 4.42
N LEU A 413 -3.39 31.42 5.23
CA LEU A 413 -4.15 31.67 6.46
C LEU A 413 -3.34 32.54 7.43
N GLY A 414 -2.07 32.17 7.70
CA GLY A 414 -1.18 32.92 8.59
C GLY A 414 -0.98 34.36 8.16
N VAL A 415 -0.72 34.59 6.87
CA VAL A 415 -0.62 35.96 6.31
C VAL A 415 -1.92 36.73 6.49
N SER A 416 -3.08 36.10 6.25
CA SER A 416 -4.39 36.75 6.42
C SER A 416 -4.67 37.15 7.88
N LEU A 417 -4.26 36.31 8.84
CA LEU A 417 -4.42 36.58 10.27
C LEU A 417 -3.50 37.71 10.74
N ILE A 418 -2.24 37.73 10.30
CA ILE A 418 -1.31 38.83 10.58
C ILE A 418 -1.84 40.15 10.03
N LEU A 419 -2.34 40.12 8.79
CA LEU A 419 -2.92 41.29 8.14
C LEU A 419 -4.14 41.80 8.93
N LEU A 420 -5.02 40.90 9.35
CA LEU A 420 -6.18 41.25 10.17
C LEU A 420 -5.77 41.85 11.52
N SER A 421 -4.81 41.24 12.23
CA SER A 421 -4.26 41.78 13.48
C SER A 421 -3.67 43.18 13.29
N GLY A 422 -2.93 43.41 12.20
CA GLY A 422 -2.41 44.74 11.86
C GLY A 422 -3.50 45.78 11.67
N VAL A 423 -4.60 45.42 10.99
CA VAL A 423 -5.75 46.30 10.79
C VAL A 423 -6.39 46.72 12.12
N PHE A 424 -6.50 45.80 13.09
CA PHE A 424 -7.04 46.09 14.41
C PHE A 424 -6.10 46.95 15.26
N ILE A 425 -4.78 46.77 15.15
CA ILE A 425 -3.78 47.61 15.86
C ILE A 425 -3.83 49.05 15.33
N TRP A 426 -3.92 49.24 14.01
CA TRP A 426 -3.97 50.56 13.38
C TRP A 426 -5.39 51.09 13.11
N GLN A 427 -6.41 50.58 13.83
CA GLN A 427 -7.81 50.87 13.53
C GLN A 427 -8.11 52.38 13.43
N HIS A 428 -7.49 53.20 14.29
CA HIS A 428 -7.76 54.63 14.36
C HIS A 428 -7.18 55.40 13.17
N ARG A 429 -6.13 54.89 12.52
CA ARG A 429 -5.49 55.51 11.35
C ARG A 429 -6.18 55.07 10.05
N ILE A 430 -6.62 53.82 10.00
CA ILE A 430 -7.28 53.22 8.83
C ILE A 430 -8.74 53.71 8.71
N SER A 431 -9.44 53.92 9.83
CA SER A 431 -10.83 54.40 9.83
C SER A 431 -11.00 55.84 9.33
N GLN A 432 -9.91 56.61 9.21
CA GLN A 432 -9.93 57.98 8.64
C GLN A 432 -10.25 57.98 7.13
N HIS A 433 -10.00 56.88 6.42
CA HIS A 433 -10.30 56.74 4.98
C HIS A 433 -11.52 55.83 4.75
N SER A 434 -12.72 56.38 4.91
CA SER A 434 -14.00 55.64 4.90
C SER A 434 -14.19 54.73 3.66
N ARG A 435 -13.93 55.22 2.44
CA ARG A 435 -14.12 54.41 1.22
C ARG A 435 -13.14 53.25 1.11
N GLY A 436 -11.87 53.46 1.46
CA GLY A 436 -10.83 52.43 1.42
C GLY A 436 -11.10 51.31 2.42
N PHE A 437 -11.53 51.66 3.63
CA PHE A 437 -11.88 50.70 4.67
C PHE A 437 -13.06 49.80 4.27
N HIS A 438 -14.12 50.37 3.67
CA HIS A 438 -15.27 49.58 3.23
C HIS A 438 -14.92 48.61 2.09
N LEU A 439 -14.10 49.04 1.12
CA LEU A 439 -13.66 48.16 0.03
C LEU A 439 -12.76 47.03 0.54
N PHE A 440 -11.79 47.37 1.40
CA PHE A 440 -10.91 46.39 2.02
C PHE A 440 -11.70 45.35 2.84
N ARG A 441 -12.64 45.81 3.68
CA ARG A 441 -13.50 44.91 4.45
C ARG A 441 -14.34 44.01 3.56
N ALA A 442 -14.88 44.53 2.46
CA ALA A 442 -15.63 43.71 1.51
C ALA A 442 -14.75 42.64 0.86
N GLY A 443 -13.51 42.99 0.48
CA GLY A 443 -12.53 42.04 -0.03
C GLY A 443 -12.17 40.96 0.99
N PHE A 444 -11.93 41.34 2.26
CA PHE A 444 -11.61 40.39 3.32
C PHE A 444 -12.77 39.44 3.61
N LEU A 445 -14.02 39.94 3.65
CA LEU A 445 -15.20 39.08 3.85
C LEU A 445 -15.39 38.09 2.70
N LEU A 446 -15.14 38.52 1.45
CA LEU A 446 -15.15 37.60 0.31
C LEU A 446 -14.06 36.54 0.43
N PHE A 447 -12.84 36.92 0.84
CA PHE A 447 -11.75 35.99 1.11
C PHE A 447 -12.11 34.99 2.21
N THR A 448 -12.66 35.46 3.33
CA THR A 448 -13.12 34.59 4.42
C THR A 448 -14.19 33.61 3.95
N LEU A 449 -15.15 34.04 3.12
CA LEU A 449 -16.19 33.16 2.63
C LEU A 449 -15.64 32.09 1.67
N VAL A 450 -14.84 32.51 0.68
CA VAL A 450 -14.36 31.63 -0.40
C VAL A 450 -13.18 30.78 0.04
N PHE A 451 -12.15 31.39 0.60
CA PHE A 451 -10.93 30.68 0.98
C PHE A 451 -11.09 29.96 2.32
N ILE A 452 -11.43 30.67 3.40
CA ILE A 452 -11.52 30.06 4.74
C ILE A 452 -12.73 29.13 4.81
N GLY A 453 -13.89 29.55 4.30
CA GLY A 453 -15.15 28.80 4.36
C GLY A 453 -15.26 27.63 3.37
N LEU A 454 -15.19 27.91 2.07
CA LEU A 454 -15.47 26.91 1.03
C LEU A 454 -14.26 26.04 0.67
N TYR A 455 -13.06 26.63 0.57
CA TYR A 455 -11.86 25.90 0.16
C TYR A 455 -11.18 25.18 1.33
N ALA A 456 -10.86 25.91 2.39
CA ALA A 456 -10.14 25.39 3.54
C ALA A 456 -11.05 24.73 4.60
N GLN A 457 -12.38 24.82 4.45
CA GLN A 457 -13.39 24.25 5.37
C GLN A 457 -13.19 24.65 6.85
N GLY A 458 -12.61 25.83 7.10
CA GLY A 458 -12.28 26.36 8.42
C GLY A 458 -13.48 26.91 9.19
N GLN A 459 -14.49 26.06 9.44
CA GLN A 459 -15.69 26.43 10.20
C GLN A 459 -15.54 26.05 11.67
N LEU A 460 -15.44 27.07 12.54
CA LEU A 460 -15.46 26.83 13.98
C LEU A 460 -16.89 26.46 14.42
N SER A 461 -17.04 25.23 14.91
CA SER A 461 -18.32 24.68 15.38
C SER A 461 -18.25 24.31 16.86
N VAL A 462 -19.42 24.28 17.51
CA VAL A 462 -19.59 23.75 18.87
C VAL A 462 -19.16 22.29 18.96
N VAL A 463 -19.27 21.54 17.86
CA VAL A 463 -18.79 20.14 17.77
C VAL A 463 -17.29 20.05 18.08
N ASN A 464 -16.50 21.05 17.65
CA ASN A 464 -15.05 21.09 17.90
C ASN A 464 -14.73 21.32 19.40
N ILE A 465 -15.67 21.93 20.15
CA ILE A 465 -15.57 22.08 21.61
C ILE A 465 -15.90 20.76 22.29
N PHE A 466 -16.93 20.06 21.81
CA PHE A 466 -17.28 18.74 22.33
C PHE A 466 -16.13 17.76 22.15
N THR A 467 -15.47 17.73 20.98
CA THR A 467 -14.29 16.88 20.77
C THR A 467 -13.16 17.20 21.75
N LEU A 468 -12.94 18.47 22.09
CA LEU A 468 -11.95 18.88 23.09
C LEU A 468 -12.36 18.46 24.51
N LEU A 469 -13.64 18.63 24.89
CA LEU A 469 -14.17 18.25 26.20
C LEU A 469 -14.21 16.73 26.41
N LEU A 470 -14.55 15.97 25.36
CA LEU A 470 -14.47 14.51 25.35
C LEU A 470 -13.01 14.02 25.45
N ALA A 471 -12.05 14.78 24.91
CA ALA A 471 -10.62 14.50 25.02
C ALA A 471 -10.03 14.81 26.42
N LEU A 472 -10.75 15.49 27.32
CA LEU A 472 -10.34 15.68 28.72
C LEU A 472 -10.64 14.45 29.63
N GLY A 473 -11.24 13.37 29.09
CA GLY A 473 -11.38 12.07 29.77
C GLY A 473 -10.09 11.23 29.74
N GLU A 474 -10.09 10.04 30.33
CA GLU A 474 -8.91 9.22 30.70
C GLU A 474 -7.87 8.89 29.59
N ASN A 475 -8.11 9.21 28.31
CA ASN A 475 -7.15 9.04 27.22
C ASN A 475 -7.02 10.33 26.38
N PHE A 476 -6.29 11.32 26.91
CA PHE A 476 -6.00 12.57 26.22
C PHE A 476 -5.09 12.33 25.00
N ASP A 477 -5.65 12.36 23.79
CA ASP A 477 -4.86 12.38 22.56
C ASP A 477 -5.04 13.69 21.78
N ILE A 478 -4.08 14.60 21.96
CA ILE A 478 -4.04 15.88 21.26
C ILE A 478 -3.94 15.71 19.72
N ARG A 479 -3.50 14.54 19.25
CA ARG A 479 -3.29 14.25 17.81
C ARG A 479 -4.57 14.37 17.00
N VAL A 480 -5.74 14.06 17.57
CA VAL A 480 -7.04 14.22 16.89
C VAL A 480 -7.31 15.69 16.53
N PHE A 481 -6.92 16.62 17.41
CA PHE A 481 -7.06 18.05 17.16
C PHE A 481 -6.00 18.57 16.17
N LEU A 482 -4.82 17.94 16.12
CA LEU A 482 -3.77 18.28 15.15
C LEU A 482 -4.06 17.76 13.73
N MET A 483 -5.07 16.91 13.52
CA MET A 483 -5.40 16.40 12.19
C MET A 483 -5.90 17.50 11.22
N ASP A 484 -6.53 18.56 11.73
CA ASP A 484 -6.96 19.71 10.92
C ASP A 484 -6.14 20.97 11.27
N PRO A 485 -5.08 21.27 10.50
CA PRO A 485 -4.21 22.41 10.79
C PRO A 485 -4.93 23.76 10.67
N VAL A 486 -5.93 23.88 9.80
CA VAL A 486 -6.65 25.15 9.55
C VAL A 486 -7.56 25.47 10.73
N ILE A 487 -8.35 24.49 11.17
CA ILE A 487 -9.23 24.64 12.33
C ILE A 487 -8.41 24.90 13.58
N PHE A 488 -7.29 24.19 13.77
CA PHE A 488 -6.38 24.37 14.90
C PHE A 488 -5.91 25.84 15.00
N ILE A 489 -5.36 26.39 13.92
CA ILE A 489 -4.84 27.76 13.88
C ILE A 489 -5.96 28.78 14.13
N LEU A 490 -7.13 28.60 13.50
CA LEU A 490 -8.27 29.48 13.70
C LEU A 490 -8.79 29.43 15.14
N TRP A 491 -8.80 28.26 15.78
CA TRP A 491 -9.18 28.10 17.18
C TRP A 491 -8.21 28.83 18.10
N SER A 492 -6.90 28.58 17.94
CA SER A 492 -5.87 29.24 18.75
C SER A 492 -5.92 30.76 18.58
N PHE A 493 -6.04 31.25 17.34
CA PHE A 493 -6.15 32.68 17.08
C PHE A 493 -7.43 33.27 17.67
N THR A 494 -8.57 32.61 17.48
CA THR A 494 -9.86 33.10 17.98
C THR A 494 -9.86 33.15 19.50
N PHE A 495 -9.33 32.12 20.15
CA PHE A 495 -9.18 32.06 21.61
C PHE A 495 -8.35 33.24 22.13
N VAL A 496 -7.17 33.50 21.57
CA VAL A 496 -6.32 34.63 21.95
C VAL A 496 -7.01 35.98 21.66
N SER A 497 -7.60 36.12 20.47
CA SER A 497 -8.26 37.38 20.06
C SER A 497 -9.47 37.74 20.92
N LEU A 498 -10.17 36.74 21.48
CA LEU A 498 -11.31 36.93 22.36
C LEU A 498 -10.89 37.68 23.64
N PHE A 499 -9.73 37.36 24.21
CA PHE A 499 -9.22 38.05 25.39
C PHE A 499 -8.73 39.47 25.10
N ILE A 500 -8.15 39.71 23.92
CA ILE A 500 -7.54 41.01 23.58
C ILE A 500 -8.58 42.01 23.02
N TRP A 501 -9.36 41.58 22.03
CA TRP A 501 -10.29 42.43 21.26
C TRP A 501 -11.75 41.99 21.36
N GLY A 502 -12.05 40.92 22.10
CA GLY A 502 -13.40 40.38 22.22
C GLY A 502 -13.87 39.61 20.98
N ARG A 503 -15.16 39.29 20.96
CA ARG A 503 -15.81 38.47 19.90
C ARG A 503 -15.85 39.14 18.51
N GLY A 504 -15.56 40.43 18.42
CA GLY A 504 -15.75 41.23 17.21
C GLY A 504 -14.82 40.85 16.05
N VAL A 505 -13.62 40.35 16.37
CA VAL A 505 -12.62 39.91 15.38
C VAL A 505 -13.13 38.67 14.63
N PHE A 506 -13.56 37.65 15.37
CA PHE A 506 -14.05 36.41 14.76
C PHE A 506 -15.39 36.61 14.06
N CYS A 507 -16.44 37.04 14.78
CA CYS A 507 -17.79 37.13 14.21
C CYS A 507 -17.90 38.17 13.09
N GLY A 508 -17.03 39.19 13.09
CA GLY A 508 -17.09 40.29 12.12
C GLY A 508 -16.20 40.13 10.88
N TRP A 509 -15.16 39.28 10.93
CA TRP A 509 -14.16 39.18 9.86
C TRP A 509 -13.79 37.75 9.48
N LEU A 510 -13.63 36.84 10.44
CA LEU A 510 -13.14 35.47 10.19
C LEU A 510 -14.23 34.41 10.09
N CYS A 511 -15.45 34.70 10.57
CA CYS A 511 -16.57 33.75 10.50
C CYS A 511 -17.14 33.69 9.07
N PRO A 512 -17.05 32.54 8.36
CA PRO A 512 -17.59 32.42 7.01
C PRO A 512 -19.11 32.61 6.97
N PHE A 513 -19.81 32.14 8.01
CA PHE A 513 -21.26 32.35 8.14
C PHE A 513 -21.60 33.83 8.33
N GLY A 514 -20.83 34.57 9.13
CA GLY A 514 -21.00 36.02 9.29
C GLY A 514 -20.75 36.78 7.98
N ALA A 515 -19.70 36.40 7.24
CA ALA A 515 -19.40 36.96 5.94
C ALA A 515 -20.54 36.72 4.93
N LEU A 516 -21.08 35.49 4.90
CA LEU A 516 -22.24 35.15 4.07
C LEU A 516 -23.47 36.01 4.42
N GLN A 517 -23.78 36.17 5.70
CA GLN A 517 -24.90 36.99 6.16
C GLN A 517 -24.76 38.46 5.75
N GLU A 518 -23.57 39.03 5.88
CA GLU A 518 -23.28 40.42 5.49
C GLU A 518 -23.40 40.60 3.96
N MET A 519 -22.83 39.67 3.18
CA MET A 519 -22.91 39.68 1.71
C MET A 519 -24.35 39.52 1.21
N LEU A 520 -25.15 38.63 1.81
CA LEU A 520 -26.58 38.53 1.55
C LEU A 520 -27.31 39.83 1.90
N GLY A 521 -26.90 40.52 2.97
CA GLY A 521 -27.42 41.84 3.32
C GLY A 521 -27.14 42.91 2.27
N TRP A 522 -25.94 42.93 1.67
CA TRP A 522 -25.62 43.82 0.55
C TRP A 522 -26.44 43.51 -0.69
N LEU A 523 -26.60 42.22 -1.01
CA LEU A 523 -27.42 41.77 -2.14
C LEU A 523 -28.90 42.15 -1.93
N ALA A 524 -29.44 41.93 -0.73
CA ALA A 524 -30.82 42.28 -0.38
C ALA A 524 -31.08 43.80 -0.49
N LYS A 525 -30.12 44.64 -0.08
CA LYS A 525 -30.20 46.09 -0.25
C LYS A 525 -30.17 46.49 -1.73
N ARG A 526 -29.33 45.84 -2.54
CA ARG A 526 -29.25 46.07 -3.99
C ARG A 526 -30.53 45.64 -4.72
N LEU A 527 -31.20 44.61 -4.22
CA LEU A 527 -32.49 44.12 -4.72
C LEU A 527 -33.70 44.83 -4.09
N HIS A 528 -33.48 45.90 -3.31
CA HIS A 528 -34.54 46.68 -2.64
C HIS A 528 -35.51 45.85 -1.79
N ILE A 529 -35.04 44.76 -1.18
CA ILE A 529 -35.86 43.93 -0.30
C ILE A 529 -36.17 44.70 0.98
N ARG A 530 -37.45 44.79 1.35
CA ARG A 530 -37.93 45.57 2.50
C ARG A 530 -37.45 44.95 3.81
N GLN A 531 -36.50 45.61 4.48
CA GLN A 531 -35.97 45.15 5.77
C GLN A 531 -36.94 45.49 6.92
N TRP A 532 -37.40 44.47 7.64
CA TRP A 532 -38.29 44.64 8.79
C TRP A 532 -37.48 45.08 10.01
N LYS A 533 -37.66 46.32 10.45
CA LYS A 533 -37.09 46.81 11.71
C LYS A 533 -38.02 46.40 12.86
N ILE A 534 -37.62 45.36 13.59
CA ILE A 534 -38.33 44.91 14.80
C ILE A 534 -38.08 45.95 15.90
N SER A 535 -39.12 46.27 16.68
CA SER A 535 -38.97 47.19 17.83
C SER A 535 -38.02 46.62 18.89
N ASP A 536 -37.21 47.46 19.53
CA ASP A 536 -36.22 47.01 20.54
C ASP A 536 -36.85 46.22 21.68
N ARG A 537 -38.07 46.60 22.09
CA ARG A 537 -38.84 45.88 23.12
C ARG A 537 -39.20 44.46 22.69
N SER A 538 -39.58 44.27 21.43
CA SER A 538 -39.87 42.94 20.89
C SER A 538 -38.59 42.12 20.72
N HIS A 539 -37.49 42.76 20.33
CA HIS A 539 -36.18 42.10 20.20
C HIS A 539 -35.69 41.53 21.54
N GLN A 540 -35.72 42.32 22.62
CA GLN A 540 -35.30 41.87 23.96
C GLN A 540 -36.15 40.69 24.48
N ARG A 541 -37.47 40.71 24.24
CA ARG A 541 -38.37 39.60 24.64
C ARG A 541 -38.11 38.33 23.83
N LEU A 542 -37.94 38.45 22.51
CA LEU A 542 -37.66 37.31 21.63
C LEU A 542 -36.26 36.73 21.86
N GLN A 543 -35.31 37.54 22.33
CA GLN A 543 -33.98 37.07 22.67
C GLN A 543 -34.02 36.09 23.86
N TRP A 544 -34.87 36.32 24.85
CA TRP A 544 -35.08 35.36 25.95
C TRP A 544 -35.69 34.04 25.46
N LEU A 545 -36.61 34.09 24.50
CA LEU A 545 -37.18 32.90 23.88
C LEU A 545 -36.11 32.06 23.17
N LYS A 546 -35.13 32.71 22.52
CA LYS A 546 -34.00 32.02 21.88
C LYS A 546 -33.24 31.16 22.88
N TYR A 547 -32.89 31.69 24.06
CA TYR A 547 -32.15 30.96 25.10
C TYR A 547 -32.97 29.89 25.82
N LEU A 548 -34.29 29.86 25.63
CA LEU A 548 -35.16 28.82 26.16
C LEU A 548 -35.32 27.65 25.16
N ILE A 549 -35.07 27.89 23.87
CA ILE A 549 -35.19 26.89 22.79
C ILE A 549 -33.83 26.26 22.45
N LEU A 550 -32.76 27.07 22.42
CA LEU A 550 -31.36 26.66 22.28
C LEU A 550 -30.79 26.30 23.64
#